data_AF-A0A8T4TL78-F1
#
_entry.id   AF-A0A8T4TL78-F1
#
_cell.length_a   1.000
_cell.length_b   1.000
_cell.length_c   1.000
_cell.angle_alpha   90.00
_cell.angle_beta   90.00
_cell.angle_gamma   90.00
#
_symmetry.space_group_name_H-M   'P 1'
#
loop_
_entity.id
_entity.type
_entity.pdbx_description
1 polymer ?
#
loop_
_entity_poly.entity_id
_entity_poly.type
_entity_poly.pdbx_seq_one_letter_code
_entity_poly.pdbx_strand_id
1 'polypeptide(L)' 'MNQKLSEYWVKFKSFVKECKRVLQITKKPSKIEYKTLVKVTGIGILIIGALGFIITIGGTLLGI' A
#
# COMPACT_ATOMS: atom_id res chain seq x y z
N MET A 1 27.45 6.31 31.88
CA MET A 1 26.96 6.53 30.49
C MET A 1 26.31 5.26 29.92
N ASN A 2 25.34 4.63 30.61
CA ASN A 2 24.70 3.36 30.15
C ASN A 2 23.20 3.24 30.51
N GLN A 3 22.60 4.25 31.15
CA GLN A 3 21.19 4.19 31.59
C GLN A 3 20.19 4.62 30.49
N LYS A 4 20.55 5.59 29.63
CA LYS A 4 19.62 6.11 28.60
C LYS A 4 19.27 5.10 27.51
N LEU A 5 20.20 4.22 27.10
CA LEU A 5 19.95 3.25 26.02
C LEU A 5 18.88 2.21 26.42
N SER A 6 18.84 1.85 27.70
CA SER A 6 17.81 0.95 28.25
C SER A 6 16.40 1.54 28.14
N GLU A 7 16.22 2.83 28.48
CA GLU A 7 14.91 3.48 28.38
C GLU A 7 14.36 3.52 26.95
N TYR A 8 15.19 3.84 25.95
CA TYR A 8 14.75 3.85 24.55
C TYR A 8 14.41 2.44 24.05
N TRP A 9 15.18 1.43 24.43
CA TRP A 9 14.88 0.02 24.10
C TRP A 9 13.57 -0.46 24.74
N VAL A 10 13.31 -0.09 25.99
CA VAL A 10 12.05 -0.41 26.68
C VAL A 10 10.89 0.32 26.02
N LYS A 11 11.03 1.61 25.70
CA LYS A 11 10.00 2.38 24.98
C LYS A 11 9.71 1.80 23.59
N PHE A 12 10.73 1.43 22.82
CA PHE A 12 10.57 0.83 21.50
C PHE A 12 9.88 -0.55 21.56
N LYS A 13 10.28 -1.40 22.52
CA LYS A 13 9.64 -2.71 22.73
C LYS A 13 8.16 -2.58 23.10
N SER A 14 7.81 -1.60 23.93
CA SER A 14 6.43 -1.28 24.25
C SER A 14 5.67 -0.74 23.03
N PHE A 15 6.28 0.14 22.22
CA PHE A 15 5.67 0.67 21.01
C PHE A 15 5.35 -0.42 19.99
N VAL A 16 6.30 -1.32 19.73
CA VAL A 16 6.10 -2.46 18.82
C VAL A 16 4.99 -3.39 19.33
N LYS A 17 4.86 -3.57 20.65
CA LYS A 17 3.81 -4.37 21.27
C LYS A 17 2.42 -3.75 21.05
N GLU A 18 2.29 -2.43 21.19
CA GLU A 18 1.05 -1.71 20.89
C GLU A 18 0.70 -1.77 19.40
N CYS A 19 1.67 -1.53 18.51
CA CYS A 19 1.48 -1.66 17.06
C CYS A 19 1.01 -3.06 16.66
N LYS A 20 1.58 -4.11 17.28
CA LYS A 20 1.15 -5.49 17.05
C LYS A 20 -0.31 -5.71 17.46
N ARG A 21 -0.75 -5.13 18.58
CA ARG A 21 -2.14 -5.23 19.03
C ARG A 21 -3.09 -4.57 18.02
N VAL A 22 -2.72 -3.40 17.49
CA VAL A 22 -3.51 -2.71 16.46
C VAL A 22 -3.61 -3.55 15.17
N LEU A 23 -2.50 -4.12 14.71
CA LEU A 23 -2.49 -5.01 13.54
C LEU A 23 -3.33 -6.28 13.74
N GLN A 24 -3.47 -6.76 14.98
CA GLN A 24 -4.35 -7.89 15.30
C GLN A 24 -5.84 -7.49 15.35
N ILE A 25 -6.16 -6.24 15.63
CA ILE A 25 -7.53 -5.70 15.62
C ILE A 25 -8.00 -5.44 14.18
N THR A 26 -7.08 -5.17 13.25
CA THR A 26 -7.45 -5.03 11.83
C THR A 26 -7.96 -6.35 11.26
N LYS A 27 -9.15 -6.33 10.65
CA LYS A 27 -9.74 -7.51 9.99
C LYS A 27 -8.91 -7.88 8.77
N LYS A 28 -8.28 -9.05 8.78
CA LYS A 28 -7.60 -9.59 7.59
C LYS A 28 -8.64 -9.76 6.46
N PRO A 29 -8.41 -9.23 5.25
CA PRO A 29 -9.38 -9.29 4.17
C PRO A 29 -9.69 -10.74 3.82
N SER A 30 -10.97 -11.04 3.57
CA SER A 30 -11.37 -12.35 3.09
C SER A 30 -10.84 -12.57 1.67
N LYS A 31 -10.54 -13.82 1.30
CA LYS A 31 -10.05 -14.18 -0.05
C LYS A 31 -11.02 -13.70 -1.15
N ILE A 32 -12.31 -13.60 -0.85
CA ILE A 32 -13.34 -13.12 -1.78
C ILE A 32 -13.23 -11.61 -1.96
N GLU A 33 -13.22 -10.85 -0.85
CA GLU A 33 -13.05 -9.39 -0.85
C GLU A 33 -11.77 -8.98 -1.59
N TYR A 34 -10.66 -9.66 -1.30
CA TYR A 34 -9.37 -9.40 -1.95
C TYR A 34 -9.45 -9.61 -3.47
N LYS A 35 -10.03 -10.73 -3.93
CA LYS A 35 -10.19 -11.01 -5.36
C LYS A 35 -11.08 -9.96 -6.05
N THR A 36 -12.15 -9.53 -5.40
CA THR A 36 -13.03 -8.49 -5.94
C THR A 36 -12.29 -7.16 -6.05
N LEU A 37 -11.55 -6.75 -5.00
CA LEU A 37 -10.74 -5.53 -5.05
C LEU A 37 -9.70 -5.59 -6.17
N VAL A 38 -8.91 -6.67 -6.26
CA VAL A 38 -7.89 -6.83 -7.30
C VAL A 38 -8.48 -6.78 -8.71
N LYS A 39 -9.66 -7.37 -8.92
CA LYS A 39 -10.35 -7.31 -10.23
C LYS A 39 -10.77 -5.89 -10.57
N VAL A 40 -11.41 -5.19 -9.63
CA VAL A 40 -11.92 -3.82 -9.87
C VAL A 40 -10.77 -2.84 -10.05
N THR A 41 -9.73 -2.90 -9.20
CA THR A 41 -8.55 -2.04 -9.34
C THR A 41 -7.74 -2.37 -10.58
N GLY A 42 -7.61 -3.66 -10.92
CA GLY A 42 -6.92 -4.11 -12.13
C GLY A 42 -7.59 -3.59 -13.40
N ILE A 43 -8.93 -3.62 -13.47
CA ILE A 43 -9.68 -3.04 -14.60
C ILE A 43 -9.48 -1.52 -14.66
N GLY A 44 -9.54 -0.83 -13.52
CA GLY A 44 -9.30 0.62 -13.47
C GLY A 44 -7.92 1.03 -13.97
N ILE A 45 -6.86 0.33 -13.53
CA ILE A 45 -5.49 0.58 -13.97
C ILE A 45 -5.35 0.34 -15.48
N LEU A 46 -5.98 -0.72 -16.00
CA LEU A 46 -5.93 -1.04 -17.43
C LEU A 46 -6.58 0.05 -18.27
N ILE A 47 -7.75 0.55 -17.85
CA ILE A 47 -8.46 1.65 -18.54
C ILE A 47 -7.63 2.93 -18.53
N ILE A 48 -7.13 3.35 -17.35
CA ILE A 48 -6.33 4.57 -17.23
C ILE A 48 -5.02 4.44 -18.02
N GLY A 49 -4.36 3.29 -17.93
CA GLY A 49 -3.14 3.00 -18.68
C GLY A 49 -3.37 3.00 -20.19
N ALA A 50 -4.48 2.43 -20.67
CA ALA A 50 -4.84 2.44 -22.08
C ALA A 50 -5.17 3.85 -22.58
N LEU A 51 -5.89 4.66 -21.78
CA LEU A 51 -6.17 6.06 -22.13
C LEU A 51 -4.89 6.88 -22.23
N GLY A 52 -3.99 6.75 -21.24
CA GLY A 52 -2.68 7.40 -21.30
C GLY A 52 -1.86 6.94 -22.51
N PHE A 53 -1.87 5.63 -22.80
CA PHE A 53 -1.16 5.06 -23.94
C PHE A 53 -1.69 5.57 -25.29
N ILE A 54 -3.00 5.67 -25.46
CA ILE A 54 -3.63 6.22 -26.68
C ILE A 54 -3.24 7.70 -26.87
N ILE A 55 -3.26 8.48 -25.79
CA ILE A 55 -2.87 9.90 -25.82
C ILE A 55 -1.40 10.04 -26.19
N THR A 56 -0.51 9.24 -25.59
CA THR A 56 0.93 9.27 -25.90
C THR A 56 1.18 8.86 -27.34
N ILE A 57 0.58 7.77 -27.83
CA ILE A 57 0.74 7.34 -29.23
C ILE A 57 0.22 8.39 -30.20
N GLY A 58 -0.97 8.94 -29.94
CA GLY A 58 -1.55 9.99 -30.79
C GLY A 58 -0.69 11.25 -30.81
N GLY A 59 -0.18 11.68 -29.65
CA GLY A 59 0.74 12.81 -29.53
C GLY A 59 2.05 12.58 -30.28
N THR A 60 2.66 11.41 -30.12
CA THR A 60 3.89 11.03 -30.83
C THR A 60 3.68 10.97 -32.35
N LEU A 61 2.52 10.50 -32.82
CA LEU A 61 2.23 10.44 -34.26
C LEU A 61 1.99 11.82 -34.88
N LEU A 62 1.44 12.75 -34.11
CA LEU A 62 1.22 14.15 -34.52
C LEU A 62 2.49 15.03 -34.38
N GLY A 63 3.62 14.47 -33.94
CA GLY A 63 4.91 15.15 -33.92
C GLY A 63 5.13 16.10 -32.73
N ILE A 64 4.44 15.86 -31.62
CA ILE A 64 4.82 16.40 -30.30
C ILE A 64 5.89 15.50 -29.68
#